data_AF-A0A6A4WDZ9-F1
#
_entry.id   AF-A0A6A4WDZ9-F1
#
_cell.length_a   1.000
_cell.length_b   1.000
_cell.length_c   1.000
_cell.angle_alpha   90.00
_cell.angle_beta   90.00
_cell.angle_gamma   90.00
#
_symmetry.space_group_name_H-M   'P 1'
#
loop_
_entity.id
_entity.type
_entity.pdbx_description
1 polymer ?
#
loop_
_entity_poly.entity_id
_entity_poly.type
_entity_poly.pdbx_seq_one_letter_code
_entity_poly.pdbx_strand_id
1 'polypeptide(L)'
;MPDVTLNNAPFVTDEVVDSFEMLHVRQCEPEGFDWTKEGHQELKEILEGCESKVKAGGLGADCDGVEFSALYFLCIANSVGELDAAGTSFDLDAFQDKTDGYSDDPKWSITEEDMFTRCIRRSAADLTPRQQAVYAYACMKWCFAVSCDDTLIEEQRLDNEGRQRIVSFLNGRCPLSPCVIVDAFGQLTSRTWAECTDSVASISNDYDAAVGRISCLLQDFQAADGTVDFASLSSAINGIPGDSNLAPTLSWNVLLDVCGPSDAAASVSTVEFIECWAGYGLYSCAFMEANALARLFPSTCTVTL
;
A
#
# COMPACT_ATOMS: atom_id res chain seq x y z
N MET A 1 8.18 -23.40 0.69
CA MET A 1 7.60 -22.05 0.86
C MET A 1 6.15 -22.28 1.24
N PRO A 2 5.69 -21.87 2.43
CA PRO A 2 4.29 -22.03 2.76
C PRO A 2 3.47 -21.12 1.85
N ASP A 3 2.42 -21.70 1.31
CA ASP A 3 1.43 -21.14 0.40
C ASP A 3 0.92 -19.80 0.97
N VAL A 4 1.19 -18.70 0.28
CA VAL A 4 0.65 -17.37 0.61
C VAL A 4 -0.72 -17.30 -0.02
N THR A 5 -1.70 -17.95 0.58
CA THR A 5 -3.10 -17.59 0.28
C THR A 5 -3.34 -16.20 0.87
N LEU A 6 -3.42 -15.21 -0.02
CA LEU A 6 -3.74 -13.79 0.20
C LEU A 6 -5.16 -13.60 0.77
N ASN A 7 -5.49 -14.23 1.90
CA ASN A 7 -6.85 -14.11 2.47
C ASN A 7 -7.14 -12.72 3.07
N ASN A 8 -6.18 -11.78 3.06
CA ASN A 8 -6.29 -10.42 3.58
C ASN A 8 -5.50 -9.40 2.72
N ALA A 9 -5.56 -9.49 1.39
CA ALA A 9 -4.93 -8.47 0.53
C ALA A 9 -5.65 -7.12 0.69
N PRO A 10 -4.97 -6.02 1.10
CA PRO A 10 -5.54 -4.67 1.06
C PRO A 10 -5.92 -4.20 -0.34
N PHE A 11 -5.27 -4.68 -1.40
CA PHE A 11 -5.50 -4.15 -2.74
C PHE A 11 -6.23 -5.14 -3.66
N VAL A 12 -7.24 -4.60 -4.33
CA VAL A 12 -8.09 -5.32 -5.28
C VAL A 12 -7.36 -5.43 -6.62
N THR A 13 -7.47 -6.60 -7.27
CA THR A 13 -6.74 -6.91 -8.52
C THR A 13 -7.64 -7.38 -9.67
N ASP A 14 -8.89 -7.75 -9.38
CA ASP A 14 -9.91 -8.19 -10.33
C ASP A 14 -10.67 -7.03 -11.00
N GLU A 15 -10.50 -5.82 -10.50
CA GLU A 15 -10.98 -4.58 -11.11
C GLU A 15 -9.93 -3.46 -10.98
N VAL A 16 -10.05 -2.45 -11.85
CA VAL A 16 -9.25 -1.23 -11.77
C VAL A 16 -10.14 -0.02 -11.98
N VAL A 17 -10.08 0.92 -11.04
CA VAL A 17 -10.54 2.30 -11.21
C VAL A 17 -9.35 3.15 -11.63
N ASP A 18 -9.50 4.19 -12.43
CA ASP A 18 -8.41 5.14 -12.66
C ASP A 18 -7.91 5.74 -11.31
N SER A 19 -6.61 5.99 -11.20
CA SER A 19 -6.01 6.50 -9.96
C SER A 19 -6.51 7.91 -9.65
N PHE A 20 -6.64 8.78 -10.65
CA PHE A 20 -7.11 10.15 -10.44
C PHE A 20 -8.61 10.19 -10.17
N GLU A 21 -9.41 9.37 -10.86
CA GLU A 21 -10.84 9.23 -10.56
C GLU A 21 -11.06 8.73 -9.11
N MET A 22 -10.23 7.79 -8.65
CA MET A 22 -10.26 7.33 -7.26
C MET A 22 -9.97 8.49 -6.28
N LEU A 23 -8.95 9.32 -6.57
CA LEU A 23 -8.65 10.50 -5.75
C LEU A 23 -9.80 11.51 -5.79
N HIS A 24 -10.42 11.74 -6.95
CA HIS A 24 -11.56 12.65 -7.12
C HIS A 24 -12.77 12.26 -6.30
N VAL A 25 -13.24 11.03 -6.48
CA VAL A 25 -14.43 10.50 -5.81
C VAL A 25 -14.25 10.54 -4.29
N ARG A 26 -13.02 10.30 -3.81
CA ARG A 26 -12.68 10.32 -2.39
C ARG A 26 -12.26 11.70 -1.88
N GLN A 27 -12.22 12.71 -2.76
CA GLN A 27 -11.84 14.09 -2.45
C GLN A 27 -10.43 14.18 -1.82
N CYS A 28 -9.48 13.48 -2.42
CA CYS A 28 -8.06 13.43 -2.03
C CYS A 28 -7.14 14.00 -3.12
N GLU A 29 -7.72 14.66 -4.12
CA GLU A 29 -6.96 15.27 -5.21
C GLU A 29 -6.07 16.39 -4.67
N PRO A 30 -4.87 16.57 -5.26
CA PRO A 30 -4.03 17.71 -4.90
C PRO A 30 -4.68 19.04 -5.28
N GLU A 31 -4.29 20.10 -4.58
CA GLU A 31 -4.79 21.44 -4.89
C GLU A 31 -4.45 21.82 -6.33
N GLY A 32 -5.41 22.42 -7.04
CA GLY A 32 -5.20 22.85 -8.42
C GLY A 32 -5.10 21.72 -9.46
N PHE A 33 -5.53 20.49 -9.13
CA PHE A 33 -5.63 19.41 -10.10
C PHE A 33 -6.50 19.83 -11.30
N ASP A 34 -5.95 19.73 -12.51
CA ASP A 34 -6.62 20.18 -13.75
C ASP A 34 -7.01 19.00 -14.64
N TRP A 35 -8.27 18.59 -14.52
CA TRP A 35 -8.93 17.58 -15.36
C TRP A 35 -8.99 17.94 -16.85
N THR A 36 -8.77 19.22 -17.21
CA THR A 36 -8.95 19.74 -18.56
C THR A 36 -7.65 19.88 -19.35
N LYS A 37 -6.51 19.60 -18.71
CA LYS A 37 -5.20 19.62 -19.37
C LYS A 37 -5.19 18.63 -20.54
N GLU A 38 -4.68 19.04 -21.69
CA GLU A 38 -4.75 18.28 -22.97
C GLU A 38 -4.24 16.83 -22.82
N GLY A 39 -3.17 16.62 -22.06
CA GLY A 39 -2.63 15.28 -21.77
C GLY A 39 -3.54 14.38 -20.92
N HIS A 40 -4.45 14.96 -20.12
CA HIS A 40 -5.40 14.19 -19.31
C HIS A 40 -6.49 13.56 -20.18
N GLN A 41 -7.02 14.29 -21.16
CA GLN A 41 -8.05 13.75 -22.06
C GLN A 41 -7.51 12.60 -22.91
N GLU A 42 -6.28 12.73 -23.44
CA GLU A 42 -5.61 11.65 -24.17
C GLU A 42 -5.36 10.43 -23.28
N LEU A 43 -4.87 10.65 -22.05
CA LEU A 43 -4.67 9.55 -21.10
C LEU A 43 -6.00 8.88 -20.74
N LYS A 44 -7.05 9.65 -20.48
CA LYS A 44 -8.38 9.12 -20.18
C LYS A 44 -8.91 8.19 -21.28
N GLU A 45 -8.78 8.59 -22.54
CA GLU A 45 -9.18 7.75 -23.68
C GLU A 45 -8.38 6.44 -23.73
N ILE A 46 -7.09 6.48 -23.41
CA ILE A 46 -6.25 5.29 -23.32
C ILE A 46 -6.69 4.39 -22.16
N LEU A 47 -6.94 4.96 -20.98
CA LEU A 47 -7.39 4.24 -19.79
C LEU A 47 -8.73 3.54 -20.05
N GLU A 48 -9.73 4.25 -20.54
CA GLU A 48 -11.07 3.71 -20.85
C GLU A 48 -11.00 2.65 -21.98
N GLY A 49 -10.16 2.89 -22.99
CA GLY A 49 -9.93 1.93 -24.06
C GLY A 49 -9.30 0.64 -23.55
N CYS A 50 -8.31 0.73 -22.66
CA CYS A 50 -7.61 -0.43 -22.12
C CYS A 50 -8.52 -1.25 -21.22
N GLU A 51 -9.34 -0.57 -20.39
CA GLU A 51 -10.36 -1.23 -19.59
C GLU A 51 -11.35 -2.00 -20.48
N SER A 52 -11.87 -1.33 -21.53
CA SER A 52 -12.80 -1.93 -22.50
C SER A 52 -12.17 -3.12 -23.22
N LYS A 53 -10.90 -3.02 -23.61
CA LYS A 53 -10.15 -4.07 -24.29
C LYS A 53 -10.00 -5.31 -23.40
N VAL A 54 -9.58 -5.14 -22.15
CA VAL A 54 -9.40 -6.26 -21.22
C VAL A 54 -10.75 -6.90 -20.88
N LYS A 55 -11.81 -6.09 -20.64
CA LYS A 55 -13.16 -6.58 -20.37
C LYS A 55 -13.77 -7.36 -21.53
N ALA A 56 -13.51 -6.94 -22.77
CA ALA A 56 -13.98 -7.64 -23.97
C ALA A 56 -13.37 -9.04 -24.11
N GLY A 57 -12.22 -9.29 -23.47
CA GLY A 57 -11.49 -10.56 -23.56
C GLY A 57 -10.95 -10.81 -24.97
N GLY A 58 -10.84 -12.08 -25.35
CA GLY A 58 -10.27 -12.47 -26.64
C GLY A 58 -8.79 -12.12 -26.78
N LEU A 59 -8.10 -11.98 -25.65
CA LEU A 59 -6.65 -11.86 -25.60
C LEU A 59 -6.02 -13.19 -26.03
N GLY A 60 -4.75 -13.16 -26.45
CA GLY A 60 -4.05 -14.39 -26.82
C GLY A 60 -4.00 -15.38 -25.66
N ALA A 61 -3.87 -16.68 -25.96
CA ALA A 61 -3.87 -17.76 -24.96
C ALA A 61 -2.81 -17.57 -23.85
N ASP A 62 -1.74 -16.84 -24.14
CA ASP A 62 -0.69 -16.50 -23.18
C ASP A 62 -1.17 -15.55 -22.06
N CYS A 63 -2.34 -14.93 -22.22
CA CYS A 63 -2.97 -14.05 -21.24
C CYS A 63 -4.11 -14.74 -20.45
N ASP A 64 -4.36 -16.04 -20.69
CA ASP A 64 -5.44 -16.77 -20.03
C ASP A 64 -5.16 -16.90 -18.52
N GLY A 65 -6.13 -16.51 -17.70
CA GLY A 65 -6.04 -16.60 -16.23
C GLY A 65 -5.15 -15.54 -15.57
N VAL A 66 -4.67 -14.54 -16.34
CA VAL A 66 -3.95 -13.39 -15.80
C VAL A 66 -4.93 -12.42 -15.14
N GLU A 67 -4.55 -11.86 -13.99
CA GLU A 67 -5.37 -10.89 -13.26
C GLU A 67 -5.70 -9.66 -14.12
N PHE A 68 -6.94 -9.17 -13.96
CA PHE A 68 -7.47 -8.05 -14.75
C PHE A 68 -6.57 -6.82 -14.68
N SER A 69 -6.19 -6.42 -13.45
CA SER A 69 -5.33 -5.26 -13.21
C SER A 69 -3.98 -5.35 -13.92
N ALA A 70 -3.35 -6.53 -13.95
CA ALA A 70 -2.06 -6.70 -14.62
C ALA A 70 -2.19 -6.54 -16.14
N LEU A 71 -3.25 -7.09 -16.75
CA LEU A 71 -3.55 -6.90 -18.17
C LEU A 71 -3.83 -5.44 -18.51
N TYR A 72 -4.58 -4.77 -17.63
CA TYR A 72 -4.91 -3.35 -17.76
C TYR A 72 -3.66 -2.47 -17.72
N PHE A 73 -2.80 -2.65 -16.72
CA PHE A 73 -1.56 -1.88 -16.59
C PHE A 73 -0.60 -2.12 -17.77
N LEU A 74 -0.47 -3.36 -18.24
CA LEU A 74 0.35 -3.61 -19.44
C LEU A 74 -0.23 -2.92 -20.68
N CYS A 75 -1.56 -2.92 -20.84
CA CYS A 75 -2.19 -2.22 -21.94
C CYS A 75 -1.86 -0.74 -21.95
N ILE A 76 -1.91 -0.07 -20.78
CA ILE A 76 -1.58 1.35 -20.66
C ILE A 76 -0.14 1.57 -21.07
N ALA A 77 0.81 0.85 -20.46
CA ALA A 77 2.24 1.00 -20.73
C ALA A 77 2.60 0.84 -22.21
N ASN A 78 1.96 -0.10 -22.92
CA ASN A 78 2.13 -0.23 -24.37
C ASN A 78 1.51 0.94 -25.15
N SER A 79 0.31 1.37 -24.75
CA SER A 79 -0.46 2.39 -25.46
C SER A 79 0.13 3.79 -25.34
N VAL A 80 0.77 4.07 -24.21
CA VAL A 80 1.46 5.35 -23.97
C VAL A 80 2.92 5.34 -24.43
N GLY A 81 3.42 4.21 -24.93
CA GLY A 81 4.76 4.08 -25.50
C GLY A 81 5.90 3.94 -24.49
N GLU A 82 5.61 3.57 -23.24
CA GLU A 82 6.63 3.31 -22.21
C GLU A 82 7.31 1.94 -22.40
N LEU A 83 6.61 0.98 -23.01
CA LEU A 83 7.19 -0.28 -23.45
C LEU A 83 7.59 -0.19 -24.93
N ASP A 84 8.79 -0.68 -25.24
CA ASP A 84 9.16 -0.87 -26.64
C ASP A 84 8.27 -1.93 -27.31
N ALA A 85 8.21 -1.93 -28.65
CA ALA A 85 7.36 -2.86 -29.40
C ALA A 85 7.68 -4.35 -29.14
N ALA A 86 8.88 -4.67 -28.66
CA ALA A 86 9.29 -6.02 -28.33
C ALA A 86 8.99 -6.38 -26.86
N GLY A 87 8.59 -5.43 -26.03
CA GLY A 87 8.50 -5.52 -24.57
C GLY A 87 9.82 -5.86 -23.90
N THR A 88 10.95 -5.44 -24.49
CA THR A 88 12.31 -5.69 -24.01
C THR A 88 12.92 -4.53 -23.23
N SER A 89 12.24 -3.39 -23.19
CA SER A 89 12.60 -2.22 -22.40
C SER A 89 11.34 -1.55 -21.88
N PHE A 90 11.41 -1.07 -20.63
CA PHE A 90 10.41 -0.22 -20.00
C PHE A 90 11.08 1.10 -19.65
N ASP A 91 10.58 2.19 -20.22
CA ASP A 91 11.09 3.54 -20.02
C ASP A 91 10.53 4.12 -18.72
N LEU A 92 11.30 3.97 -17.65
CA LEU A 92 10.95 4.45 -16.32
C LEU A 92 10.90 5.98 -16.25
N ASP A 93 11.74 6.67 -17.02
CA ASP A 93 11.78 8.14 -17.04
C ASP A 93 10.51 8.66 -17.73
N ALA A 94 10.11 8.05 -18.86
CA ALA A 94 8.86 8.38 -19.53
C ALA A 94 7.62 8.09 -18.66
N PHE A 95 7.65 7.01 -17.86
CA PHE A 95 6.59 6.71 -16.89
C PHE A 95 6.53 7.77 -15.78
N GLN A 96 7.68 8.19 -15.23
CA GLN A 96 7.73 9.27 -14.23
C GLN A 96 7.25 10.62 -14.80
N ASP A 97 7.73 11.01 -15.98
CA ASP A 97 7.33 12.28 -16.63
C ASP A 97 5.83 12.33 -16.92
N LYS A 98 5.18 11.18 -17.12
CA LYS A 98 3.72 11.07 -17.34
C LYS A 98 2.92 11.11 -16.06
N THR A 99 3.49 10.72 -14.92
CA THR A 99 2.89 10.93 -13.60
C THR A 99 3.09 12.37 -13.15
N ASP A 100 4.25 12.95 -13.47
CA ASP A 100 4.59 14.33 -13.13
C ASP A 100 3.75 15.34 -13.93
N GLY A 101 3.13 16.30 -13.24
CA GLY A 101 2.52 17.47 -13.86
C GLY A 101 0.99 17.48 -13.98
N TYR A 102 0.26 16.65 -13.22
CA TYR A 102 -1.19 16.82 -13.07
C TYR A 102 -1.61 17.89 -12.06
N SER A 103 -0.68 18.32 -11.21
CA SER A 103 -0.88 19.40 -10.26
C SER A 103 0.39 20.25 -10.16
N ASP A 104 0.18 21.56 -9.97
CA ASP A 104 1.24 22.51 -9.64
C ASP A 104 1.47 22.63 -8.12
N ASP A 105 0.79 21.81 -7.29
CA ASP A 105 0.97 21.78 -5.84
C ASP A 105 2.36 21.21 -5.49
N PRO A 106 3.27 22.02 -4.91
CA PRO A 106 4.61 21.56 -4.57
C PRO A 106 4.62 20.42 -3.55
N LYS A 107 3.61 20.34 -2.66
CA LYS A 107 3.52 19.24 -1.68
C LYS A 107 3.15 17.94 -2.36
N TRP A 108 2.24 17.99 -3.31
CA TRP A 108 1.88 16.85 -4.14
C TRP A 108 3.09 16.35 -4.92
N SER A 109 3.81 17.23 -5.62
CA SER A 109 4.99 16.84 -6.41
C SER A 109 6.05 16.14 -5.55
N ILE A 110 6.33 16.65 -4.34
CA ILE A 110 7.28 16.01 -3.42
C ILE A 110 6.78 14.63 -2.98
N THR A 111 5.48 14.52 -2.69
CA THR A 111 4.85 13.28 -2.22
C THR A 111 4.86 12.21 -3.31
N GLU A 112 4.51 12.59 -4.53
CA GLU A 112 4.54 11.75 -5.72
C GLU A 112 5.98 11.28 -6.04
N GLU A 113 6.96 12.18 -6.00
CA GLU A 113 8.38 11.84 -6.22
C GLU A 113 8.91 10.85 -5.16
N ASP A 114 8.54 11.03 -3.88
CA ASP A 114 8.89 10.06 -2.82
C ASP A 114 8.24 8.69 -3.05
N MET A 115 6.95 8.67 -3.40
CA MET A 115 6.23 7.43 -3.72
C MET A 115 6.87 6.70 -4.89
N PHE A 116 7.16 7.40 -5.98
CA PHE A 116 7.84 6.87 -7.15
C PHE A 116 9.19 6.29 -6.75
N THR A 117 10.02 7.07 -6.05
CA THR A 117 11.35 6.64 -5.59
C THR A 117 11.26 5.38 -4.73
N ARG A 118 10.28 5.30 -3.82
CA ARG A 118 10.05 4.13 -2.97
C ARG A 118 9.58 2.92 -3.77
N CYS A 119 8.66 3.11 -4.72
CA CYS A 119 8.23 2.07 -5.64
C CYS A 119 9.43 1.48 -6.39
N ILE A 120 10.23 2.29 -7.06
CA ILE A 120 11.38 1.79 -7.84
C ILE A 120 12.41 1.08 -6.96
N ARG A 121 12.74 1.63 -5.80
CA ARG A 121 13.69 0.99 -4.85
C ARG A 121 13.19 -0.36 -4.31
N ARG A 122 11.88 -0.60 -4.30
CA ARG A 122 11.25 -1.82 -3.78
C ARG A 122 10.83 -2.79 -4.89
N SER A 123 11.04 -2.41 -6.15
CA SER A 123 10.85 -3.30 -7.29
C SER A 123 11.81 -4.49 -7.19
N ALA A 124 11.30 -5.69 -7.48
CA ALA A 124 12.15 -6.86 -7.50
C ALA A 124 13.12 -6.81 -8.69
N ALA A 125 14.40 -7.06 -8.42
CA ALA A 125 15.46 -6.93 -9.41
C ALA A 125 15.38 -7.95 -10.56
N ASP A 126 14.59 -9.02 -10.39
CA ASP A 126 14.42 -10.10 -11.36
C ASP A 126 13.24 -9.90 -12.33
N LEU A 127 12.47 -8.81 -12.19
CA LEU A 127 11.33 -8.53 -13.07
C LEU A 127 11.79 -8.24 -14.51
N THR A 128 11.12 -8.88 -15.47
CA THR A 128 11.23 -8.52 -16.88
C THR A 128 10.61 -7.15 -17.16
N PRO A 129 10.91 -6.47 -18.27
CA PRO A 129 10.37 -5.14 -18.57
C PRO A 129 8.83 -5.06 -18.55
N ARG A 130 8.13 -6.07 -19.09
CA ARG A 130 6.66 -6.15 -19.00
C ARG A 130 6.17 -6.23 -17.55
N GLN A 131 6.86 -7.01 -16.73
CA GLN A 131 6.52 -7.15 -15.31
C GLN A 131 6.88 -5.88 -14.53
N GLN A 132 7.96 -5.18 -14.91
CA GLN A 132 8.30 -3.88 -14.34
C GLN A 132 7.22 -2.83 -14.63
N ALA A 133 6.65 -2.83 -15.83
CA ALA A 133 5.51 -1.96 -16.16
C ALA A 133 4.30 -2.28 -15.26
N VAL A 134 3.89 -3.55 -15.17
CA VAL A 134 2.80 -3.97 -14.28
C VAL A 134 3.07 -3.56 -12.83
N TYR A 135 4.29 -3.79 -12.34
CA TYR A 135 4.71 -3.39 -11.00
C TYR A 135 4.59 -1.89 -10.78
N ALA A 136 5.12 -1.08 -11.70
CA ALA A 136 5.20 0.37 -11.54
C ALA A 136 3.81 1.00 -11.43
N TYR A 137 2.90 0.63 -12.34
CA TYR A 137 1.51 1.11 -12.30
C TYR A 137 0.76 0.63 -11.06
N ALA A 138 0.87 -0.67 -10.71
CA ALA A 138 0.21 -1.21 -9.52
C ALA A 138 0.72 -0.51 -8.24
N CYS A 139 2.04 -0.37 -8.12
CA CYS A 139 2.68 0.26 -6.97
C CYS A 139 2.24 1.71 -6.80
N MET A 140 2.32 2.53 -7.87
CA MET A 140 1.92 3.93 -7.81
C MET A 140 0.43 4.07 -7.47
N LYS A 141 -0.44 3.30 -8.13
CA LYS A 141 -1.88 3.31 -7.86
C LYS A 141 -2.18 3.05 -6.39
N TRP A 142 -1.56 2.02 -5.82
CA TRP A 142 -1.83 1.63 -4.45
C TRP A 142 -1.19 2.58 -3.44
N CYS A 143 -0.02 3.15 -3.73
CA CYS A 143 0.55 4.26 -2.96
C CYS A 143 -0.39 5.47 -2.92
N PHE A 144 -1.02 5.86 -4.03
CA PHE A 144 -2.02 6.93 -4.04
C PHE A 144 -3.25 6.59 -3.20
N ALA A 145 -3.73 5.35 -3.25
CA ALA A 145 -4.85 4.91 -2.40
C ALA A 145 -4.52 5.02 -0.90
N VAL A 146 -3.31 4.61 -0.51
CA VAL A 146 -2.82 4.72 0.87
C VAL A 146 -2.65 6.18 1.28
N SER A 147 -2.06 7.01 0.43
CA SER A 147 -1.93 8.45 0.71
C SER A 147 -3.27 9.15 0.90
N CYS A 148 -4.27 8.77 0.10
CA CYS A 148 -5.62 9.28 0.29
C CYS A 148 -6.19 8.81 1.63
N ASP A 149 -5.99 7.55 2.02
CA ASP A 149 -6.41 7.06 3.34
C ASP A 149 -5.81 7.88 4.48
N ASP A 150 -4.51 8.21 4.39
CA ASP A 150 -3.82 9.06 5.36
C ASP A 150 -4.51 10.43 5.48
N THR A 151 -4.80 11.10 4.36
CA THR A 151 -5.57 12.36 4.33
C THR A 151 -6.95 12.21 4.96
N LEU A 152 -7.69 11.13 4.65
CA LEU A 152 -9.03 10.91 5.20
C LEU A 152 -9.02 10.63 6.71
N ILE A 153 -7.96 9.99 7.23
CA ILE A 153 -7.76 9.79 8.67
C ILE A 153 -7.54 11.13 9.36
N GLU A 154 -6.64 11.96 8.84
CA GLU A 154 -6.35 13.30 9.38
C GLU A 154 -7.62 14.17 9.42
N GLU A 155 -8.45 14.06 8.40
CA GLU A 155 -9.73 14.79 8.29
C GLU A 155 -10.91 14.12 9.02
N GLN A 156 -10.66 13.02 9.74
CA GLN A 156 -11.67 12.25 10.50
C GLN A 156 -12.87 11.79 9.67
N ARG A 157 -12.64 11.47 8.40
CA ARG A 157 -13.68 11.06 7.44
C ARG A 157 -13.36 9.77 6.68
N LEU A 158 -12.47 8.93 7.23
CA LEU A 158 -12.09 7.65 6.64
C LEU A 158 -13.33 6.80 6.29
N ASP A 159 -13.42 6.50 4.99
CA ASP A 159 -14.50 5.73 4.37
C ASP A 159 -14.34 4.22 4.59
N ASN A 160 -15.27 3.43 4.04
CA ASN A 160 -15.28 1.98 4.23
C ASN A 160 -14.10 1.30 3.52
N GLU A 161 -13.73 1.79 2.34
CA GLU A 161 -12.63 1.29 1.53
C GLU A 161 -11.29 1.45 2.26
N GLY A 162 -11.03 2.61 2.84
CA GLY A 162 -9.86 2.86 3.67
C GLY A 162 -9.86 2.02 4.95
N ARG A 163 -11.00 1.90 5.64
CA ARG A 163 -11.16 1.02 6.81
C ARG A 163 -10.87 -0.44 6.47
N GLN A 164 -11.35 -0.93 5.33
CA GLN A 164 -11.09 -2.30 4.88
C GLN A 164 -9.61 -2.52 4.57
N ARG A 165 -8.92 -1.55 3.94
CA ARG A 165 -7.46 -1.64 3.75
C ARG A 165 -6.71 -1.73 5.07
N ILE A 166 -7.07 -0.89 6.05
CA ILE A 166 -6.48 -0.96 7.41
C ILE A 166 -6.76 -2.32 8.05
N VAL A 167 -8.00 -2.82 8.00
CA VAL A 167 -8.35 -4.15 8.53
C VAL A 167 -7.50 -5.25 7.87
N SER A 168 -7.38 -5.23 6.54
CA SER A 168 -6.55 -6.16 5.78
C SER A 168 -5.09 -6.07 6.16
N PHE A 169 -4.53 -4.88 6.38
CA PHE A 169 -3.15 -4.71 6.86
C PHE A 169 -2.96 -5.24 8.29
N LEU A 170 -3.82 -4.85 9.23
CA LEU A 170 -3.72 -5.23 10.64
C LEU A 170 -3.85 -6.75 10.82
N ASN A 171 -4.66 -7.41 10.00
CA ASN A 171 -4.85 -8.87 9.99
C ASN A 171 -3.96 -9.60 8.97
N GLY A 172 -3.26 -8.86 8.14
CA GLY A 172 -2.49 -9.36 7.00
C GLY A 172 -1.07 -9.71 7.38
N ARG A 173 -0.27 -10.09 6.38
CA ARG A 173 1.11 -10.52 6.55
C ARG A 173 2.11 -9.71 5.73
N CYS A 174 1.76 -8.46 5.42
CA CYS A 174 2.70 -7.54 4.78
C CYS A 174 3.94 -7.33 5.66
N PRO A 175 5.10 -6.92 5.10
CA PRO A 175 6.35 -6.85 5.85
C PRO A 175 6.29 -6.03 7.14
N LEU A 176 5.47 -4.98 7.19
CA LEU A 176 5.28 -4.14 8.38
C LEU A 176 3.98 -4.44 9.15
N SER A 177 3.23 -5.46 8.78
CA SER A 177 1.99 -5.82 9.48
C SER A 177 2.24 -6.22 10.94
N PRO A 178 1.28 -5.98 11.83
CA PRO A 178 1.41 -6.34 13.23
C PRO A 178 1.73 -7.81 13.45
N CYS A 179 1.14 -8.74 12.69
CA CYS A 179 1.46 -10.16 12.90
C CYS A 179 2.91 -10.48 12.54
N VAL A 180 3.46 -9.92 11.44
CA VAL A 180 4.85 -10.19 11.02
C VAL A 180 5.83 -9.61 12.02
N ILE A 181 5.56 -8.39 12.46
CA ILE A 181 6.40 -7.70 13.43
C ILE A 181 6.30 -8.40 14.79
N VAL A 182 5.11 -8.61 15.36
CA VAL A 182 4.93 -9.25 16.68
C VAL A 182 5.45 -10.69 16.70
N ASP A 183 5.22 -11.48 15.64
CA ASP A 183 5.74 -12.86 15.54
C ASP A 183 7.27 -12.89 15.47
N ALA A 184 7.89 -11.95 14.74
CA ALA A 184 9.36 -11.83 14.67
C ALA A 184 10.00 -11.54 16.03
N PHE A 185 9.20 -11.08 16.99
CA PHE A 185 9.65 -10.61 18.29
C PHE A 185 9.18 -11.40 19.49
N GLY A 186 8.55 -12.57 19.27
CA GLY A 186 8.27 -13.57 20.30
C GLY A 186 8.02 -13.00 21.70
N GLN A 187 6.77 -12.62 21.99
CA GLN A 187 6.33 -12.02 23.26
C GLN A 187 7.05 -10.71 23.65
N LEU A 188 7.07 -9.74 22.73
CA LEU A 188 7.25 -8.32 23.11
C LEU A 188 6.16 -7.87 24.10
N THR A 189 4.99 -8.47 23.94
CA THR A 189 3.80 -8.28 24.76
C THR A 189 3.58 -9.55 25.59
N SER A 190 3.02 -9.43 26.80
CA SER A 190 2.70 -10.61 27.63
C SER A 190 1.51 -11.44 27.10
N ARG A 191 1.02 -11.13 25.90
CA ARG A 191 -0.23 -11.62 25.32
C ARG A 191 -0.05 -12.17 23.93
N THR A 192 -0.83 -13.18 23.63
CA THR A 192 -0.83 -13.85 22.33
C THR A 192 -1.90 -13.29 21.39
N TRP A 193 -1.69 -13.50 20.08
CA TRP A 193 -2.68 -13.17 19.07
C TRP A 193 -4.03 -13.85 19.32
N ALA A 194 -4.03 -15.09 19.79
CA ALA A 194 -5.25 -15.86 20.10
C ALA A 194 -6.04 -15.22 21.25
N GLU A 195 -5.39 -14.91 22.38
CA GLU A 195 -6.04 -14.24 23.52
C GLU A 195 -6.66 -12.90 23.10
N CYS A 196 -5.93 -12.11 22.30
CA CYS A 196 -6.44 -10.84 21.83
C CYS A 196 -7.53 -10.98 20.77
N THR A 197 -7.53 -12.05 19.98
CA THR A 197 -8.64 -12.36 19.06
C THR A 197 -9.91 -12.72 19.83
N ASP A 198 -9.81 -13.53 20.87
CA ASP A 198 -10.94 -13.90 21.72
C ASP A 198 -11.53 -12.68 22.44
N SER A 199 -10.67 -11.74 22.87
CA SER A 199 -11.09 -10.51 23.57
C SER A 199 -11.99 -9.59 22.72
N VAL A 200 -11.89 -9.67 21.39
CA VAL A 200 -12.66 -8.83 20.46
C VAL A 200 -13.79 -9.59 19.76
N ALA A 201 -14.03 -10.85 20.09
CA ALA A 201 -14.98 -11.71 19.39
C ALA A 201 -16.45 -11.21 19.43
N SER A 202 -16.79 -10.35 20.40
CA SER A 202 -18.12 -9.73 20.50
C SER A 202 -18.27 -8.44 19.70
N ILE A 203 -17.19 -7.89 19.15
CA ILE A 203 -17.22 -6.65 18.37
C ILE A 203 -17.69 -6.99 16.96
N SER A 204 -18.81 -6.40 16.54
CA SER A 204 -19.41 -6.67 15.22
C SER A 204 -18.80 -5.87 14.08
N ASN A 205 -18.08 -4.79 14.38
CA ASN A 205 -17.41 -3.96 13.40
C ASN A 205 -15.96 -4.46 13.21
N ASP A 206 -15.61 -4.85 11.98
CA ASP A 206 -14.30 -5.46 11.70
C ASP A 206 -13.12 -4.50 11.95
N TYR A 207 -13.32 -3.20 11.72
CA TYR A 207 -12.32 -2.17 12.00
C TYR A 207 -12.04 -2.06 13.50
N ASP A 208 -13.09 -1.89 14.30
CA ASP A 208 -12.97 -1.80 15.76
C ASP A 208 -12.41 -3.11 16.35
N ALA A 209 -12.76 -4.26 15.77
CA ALA A 209 -12.20 -5.56 16.18
C ALA A 209 -10.71 -5.68 15.85
N ALA A 210 -10.28 -5.23 14.66
CA ALA A 210 -8.87 -5.24 14.26
C ALA A 210 -8.03 -4.31 15.14
N VAL A 211 -8.47 -3.06 15.32
CA VAL A 211 -7.82 -2.08 16.21
C VAL A 211 -7.83 -2.56 17.66
N GLY A 212 -8.94 -3.13 18.12
CA GLY A 212 -9.08 -3.68 19.46
C GLY A 212 -8.11 -4.83 19.73
N ARG A 213 -7.84 -5.68 18.72
CA ARG A 213 -6.87 -6.78 18.86
C ARG A 213 -5.45 -6.25 19.04
N ILE A 214 -5.05 -5.27 18.23
CA ILE A 214 -3.72 -4.66 18.35
C ILE A 214 -3.61 -3.89 19.66
N SER A 215 -4.66 -3.17 20.07
CA SER A 215 -4.74 -2.54 21.39
C SER A 215 -4.57 -3.56 22.51
N CYS A 216 -5.22 -4.72 22.42
CA CYS A 216 -5.04 -5.79 23.41
C CYS A 216 -3.59 -6.28 23.47
N LEU A 217 -2.91 -6.43 22.33
CA LEU A 217 -1.50 -6.83 22.29
C LEU A 217 -0.64 -5.76 22.97
N LEU A 218 -0.87 -4.49 22.65
CA LEU A 218 -0.10 -3.37 23.19
C LEU A 218 -0.46 -2.97 24.63
N GLN A 219 -1.38 -3.68 25.31
CA GLN A 219 -1.93 -3.22 26.59
C GLN A 219 -0.87 -2.96 27.68
N ASP A 220 0.23 -3.72 27.69
CA ASP A 220 1.32 -3.53 28.67
C ASP A 220 2.08 -2.21 28.46
N PHE A 221 1.92 -1.60 27.28
CA PHE A 221 2.53 -0.34 26.88
C PHE A 221 1.51 0.79 26.82
N GLN A 222 0.36 0.64 27.49
CA GLN A 222 -0.64 1.69 27.61
C GLN A 222 -0.56 2.35 28.98
N ALA A 223 -0.51 3.68 28.99
CA ALA A 223 -0.73 4.46 30.18
C ALA A 223 -2.20 4.39 30.62
N ALA A 224 -2.47 4.77 31.88
CA ALA A 224 -3.82 4.69 32.46
C ALA A 224 -4.86 5.57 31.75
N ASP A 225 -4.43 6.55 30.96
CA ASP A 225 -5.26 7.44 30.15
C ASP A 225 -5.50 6.93 28.72
N GLY A 226 -4.98 5.74 28.36
CA GLY A 226 -5.13 5.12 27.05
C GLY A 226 -4.09 5.54 26.01
N THR A 227 -3.08 6.33 26.42
CA THR A 227 -1.95 6.74 25.57
C THR A 227 -0.85 5.69 25.55
N VAL A 228 -0.02 5.68 24.51
CA VAL A 228 1.10 4.74 24.40
C VAL A 228 2.28 5.23 25.26
N ASP A 229 2.80 4.36 26.12
CA ASP A 229 4.09 4.56 26.79
C ASP A 229 5.24 4.19 25.84
N PHE A 230 5.62 5.17 25.02
CA PHE A 230 6.70 5.03 24.03
C PHE A 230 8.05 4.67 24.65
N ALA A 231 8.32 5.12 25.89
CA ALA A 231 9.57 4.82 26.57
C ALA A 231 9.64 3.33 26.93
N SER A 232 8.57 2.79 27.51
CA SER A 232 8.46 1.36 27.83
C SER A 232 8.46 0.51 26.56
N LEU A 233 7.71 0.91 25.53
CA LEU A 233 7.66 0.20 24.25
C LEU A 233 9.02 0.17 23.54
N SER A 234 9.70 1.32 23.43
CA SER A 234 11.04 1.41 22.85
C SER A 234 12.07 0.60 23.63
N SER A 235 12.01 0.65 24.96
CA SER A 235 12.88 -0.16 25.83
C SER A 235 12.66 -1.66 25.61
N ALA A 236 11.41 -2.11 25.51
CA ALA A 236 11.08 -3.50 25.23
C ALA A 236 11.61 -3.95 23.87
N ILE A 237 11.46 -3.11 22.82
CA ILE A 237 11.96 -3.39 21.47
C ILE A 237 13.49 -3.48 21.43
N ASN A 238 14.19 -2.56 22.10
CA ASN A 238 15.65 -2.56 22.17
C ASN A 238 16.20 -3.65 23.10
N GLY A 239 15.38 -4.16 24.03
CA GLY A 239 15.74 -5.23 24.95
C GLY A 239 15.63 -6.65 24.39
N ILE A 240 15.14 -6.80 23.15
CA ILE A 240 14.96 -8.11 22.51
C ILE A 240 16.33 -8.78 22.29
N PRO A 241 16.53 -10.02 22.78
CA PRO A 241 17.77 -10.75 22.57
C PRO A 241 17.99 -11.07 21.08
N GLY A 242 18.92 -10.35 20.45
CA GLY A 242 19.23 -10.49 19.03
C GLY A 242 20.10 -9.33 18.56
N ASP A 243 20.59 -9.39 17.32
CA ASP A 243 21.28 -8.26 16.73
C ASP A 243 20.27 -7.11 16.57
N SER A 244 20.51 -5.95 17.18
CA SER A 244 19.66 -4.76 17.02
C SER A 244 19.58 -4.28 15.57
N ASN A 245 20.41 -4.85 14.68
CA ASN A 245 20.37 -4.66 13.24
C ASN A 245 19.42 -5.62 12.49
N LEU A 246 18.65 -6.47 13.20
CA LEU A 246 17.62 -7.29 12.56
C LEU A 246 16.54 -6.37 11.94
N ALA A 247 16.13 -6.69 10.72
CA ALA A 247 15.18 -5.87 9.95
C ALA A 247 13.89 -5.52 10.72
N PRO A 248 13.28 -6.43 11.50
CA PRO A 248 12.11 -6.10 12.30
C PRO A 248 12.39 -5.00 13.35
N THR A 249 13.60 -4.93 13.95
CA THR A 249 13.91 -3.98 15.04
C THR A 249 14.10 -2.59 14.48
N LEU A 250 14.77 -2.51 13.33
CA LEU A 250 14.88 -1.29 12.55
C LEU A 250 13.50 -0.81 12.10
N SER A 251 12.62 -1.72 11.66
CA SER A 251 11.24 -1.39 11.28
C SER A 251 10.43 -0.81 12.45
N TRP A 252 10.56 -1.35 13.66
CA TRP A 252 9.92 -0.76 14.84
C TRP A 252 10.48 0.62 15.18
N ASN A 253 11.80 0.78 15.21
CA ASN A 253 12.39 2.08 15.57
C ASN A 253 11.96 3.17 14.58
N VAL A 254 11.92 2.86 13.29
CA VAL A 254 11.35 3.76 12.27
C VAL A 254 9.87 4.04 12.54
N LEU A 255 9.08 3.02 12.90
CA LEU A 255 7.68 3.20 13.23
C LEU A 255 7.47 4.09 14.47
N LEU A 256 8.29 3.92 15.52
CA LEU A 256 8.25 4.77 16.70
C LEU A 256 8.68 6.20 16.40
N ASP A 257 9.64 6.39 15.49
CA ASP A 257 10.07 7.73 15.06
C ASP A 257 8.98 8.44 14.23
N VAL A 258 8.23 7.69 13.41
CA VAL A 258 7.18 8.24 12.52
C VAL A 258 5.85 8.44 13.26
N CYS A 259 5.44 7.46 14.07
CA CYS A 259 4.13 7.45 14.75
C CYS A 259 4.20 7.84 16.23
N GLY A 260 5.41 8.13 16.71
CA GLY A 260 5.63 8.69 18.03
C GLY A 260 5.23 10.16 18.15
N PRO A 261 5.21 10.69 19.37
CA PRO A 261 4.89 12.08 19.60
C PRO A 261 5.98 12.98 18.98
N SER A 262 5.54 14.00 18.23
CA SER A 262 6.44 14.95 17.55
C SER A 262 7.19 15.88 18.51
N ASP A 263 6.71 16.01 19.75
CA ASP A 263 7.40 16.65 20.86
C ASP A 263 7.25 15.84 22.16
N ALA A 264 8.09 16.11 23.15
CA ALA A 264 8.09 15.34 24.40
C ALA A 264 6.85 15.58 25.29
N ALA A 265 5.97 16.52 24.93
CA ALA A 265 4.78 16.87 25.68
C ALA A 265 3.49 16.31 25.05
N ALA A 266 3.54 15.96 23.76
CA ALA A 266 2.45 15.35 23.03
C ALA A 266 2.25 13.91 23.49
N SER A 267 0.99 13.54 23.65
CA SER A 267 0.56 12.18 23.92
C SER A 267 -0.16 11.63 22.71
N VAL A 268 0.20 10.44 22.25
CA VAL A 268 -0.49 9.73 21.18
C VAL A 268 -1.34 8.63 21.81
N SER A 269 -2.64 8.62 21.52
CA SER A 269 -3.52 7.54 21.95
C SER A 269 -3.12 6.23 21.28
N THR A 270 -3.46 5.10 21.90
CA THR A 270 -3.19 3.78 21.30
C THR A 270 -3.84 3.64 19.92
N VAL A 271 -5.03 4.20 19.74
CA VAL A 271 -5.76 4.15 18.46
C VAL A 271 -5.04 4.97 17.40
N GLU A 272 -4.66 6.22 17.70
CA GLU A 272 -3.89 7.06 16.78
C GLU A 272 -2.56 6.40 16.38
N PHE A 273 -1.88 5.75 17.32
CA PHE A 273 -0.66 5.01 17.03
C PHE A 273 -0.90 3.82 16.06
N ILE A 274 -1.98 3.06 16.27
CA ILE A 274 -2.34 1.94 15.40
C ILE A 274 -2.74 2.43 14.00
N GLU A 275 -3.48 3.53 13.91
CA GLU A 275 -3.88 4.16 12.65
C GLU A 275 -2.66 4.67 11.88
N CYS A 276 -1.74 5.37 12.55
CA CYS A 276 -0.47 5.78 11.93
C CYS A 276 0.38 4.58 11.48
N TRP A 277 0.45 3.52 12.30
CA TRP A 277 1.12 2.29 11.90
C TRP A 277 0.49 1.67 10.65
N ALA A 278 -0.84 1.64 10.57
CA ALA A 278 -1.52 1.17 9.37
C ALA A 278 -1.21 2.02 8.14
N GLY A 279 -1.29 3.35 8.24
CA GLY A 279 -0.94 4.26 7.14
C GLY A 279 0.48 4.04 6.63
N TYR A 280 1.47 4.07 7.54
CA TYR A 280 2.87 3.84 7.18
C TYR A 280 3.12 2.42 6.64
N GLY A 281 2.49 1.42 7.28
CA GLY A 281 2.69 0.01 6.99
C GLY A 281 2.03 -0.46 5.70
N LEU A 282 0.92 0.15 5.28
CA LEU A 282 0.19 -0.18 4.06
C LEU A 282 1.03 0.02 2.79
N TYR A 283 1.94 0.99 2.76
CA TYR A 283 2.92 1.10 1.66
C TYR A 283 3.75 -0.17 1.49
N SER A 284 4.10 -0.86 2.58
CA SER A 284 4.81 -2.14 2.50
C SER A 284 3.97 -3.26 1.86
N CYS A 285 2.66 -3.22 2.04
CA CYS A 285 1.74 -4.10 1.31
C CYS A 285 1.74 -3.75 -0.18
N ALA A 286 1.66 -2.46 -0.53
CA ALA A 286 1.62 -2.02 -1.91
C ALA A 286 2.84 -2.54 -2.69
N PHE A 287 4.03 -2.42 -2.11
CA PHE A 287 5.26 -2.94 -2.71
C PHE A 287 5.26 -4.46 -2.84
N MET A 288 4.84 -5.18 -1.80
CA MET A 288 4.84 -6.65 -1.78
C MET A 288 3.85 -7.22 -2.79
N GLU A 289 2.62 -6.71 -2.79
CA GLU A 289 1.56 -7.17 -3.67
C GLU A 289 1.82 -6.78 -5.11
N ALA A 290 2.45 -5.63 -5.37
CA ALA A 290 2.70 -5.20 -6.74
C ALA A 290 3.77 -6.10 -7.36
N ASN A 291 4.77 -6.50 -6.55
CA ASN A 291 5.74 -7.51 -6.94
C ASN A 291 5.10 -8.88 -7.16
N ALA A 292 4.12 -9.27 -6.33
CA ALA A 292 3.41 -10.53 -6.50
C ALA A 292 2.59 -10.53 -7.81
N LEU A 293 1.81 -9.48 -8.05
CA LEU A 293 1.02 -9.27 -9.27
C LEU A 293 1.92 -9.29 -10.52
N ALA A 294 3.01 -8.53 -10.49
CA ALA A 294 3.98 -8.46 -11.58
C ALA A 294 4.65 -9.80 -11.87
N ARG A 295 5.06 -10.56 -10.85
CA ARG A 295 5.71 -11.87 -11.04
C ARG A 295 4.79 -12.91 -11.68
N LEU A 296 3.50 -12.83 -11.38
CA LEU A 296 2.50 -13.73 -11.98
C LEU A 296 2.20 -13.36 -13.44
N PHE A 297 2.60 -12.17 -13.90
CA PHE A 297 2.38 -11.74 -15.28
C PHE A 297 3.26 -12.55 -16.26
N PRO A 298 2.67 -13.22 -17.27
CA PRO A 298 3.42 -14.00 -18.26
C PRO A 298 4.26 -13.11 -19.17
N SER A 299 5.52 -13.49 -19.40
CA SER A 299 6.45 -12.69 -20.21
C SER A 299 6.05 -12.59 -21.70
N THR A 300 5.19 -13.49 -22.18
CA THR A 300 4.71 -13.52 -23.57
C THR A 300 3.33 -12.91 -23.76
N CYS A 301 2.60 -12.61 -22.68
CA CYS A 301 1.31 -11.91 -22.79
C CYS A 301 1.55 -10.47 -23.25
N THR A 302 0.79 -10.06 -24.27
CA THR A 302 0.82 -8.70 -24.82
C THR A 302 -0.60 -8.18 -24.94
N VAL A 303 -0.81 -6.94 -24.48
CA VAL A 303 -2.09 -6.25 -24.56
C VAL A 303 -1.84 -4.85 -25.10
N THR A 304 -2.52 -4.49 -26.18
CA THR A 304 -2.49 -3.15 -26.79
C THR A 304 -3.93 -2.75 -27.12
N LEU A 305 -4.18 -1.44 -27.20
CA LEU A 305 -5.42 -0.88 -27.76
C LEU A 305 -5.63 -1.32 -29.21
#